data_AF-A0A7C0X3N9-F1
#
_entry.id   AF-A0A7C0X3N9-F1
#
_cell.length_a   1.000
_cell.length_b   1.000
_cell.length_c   1.000
_cell.angle_alpha   90.00
_cell.angle_beta   90.00
_cell.angle_gamma   90.00
#
_symmetry.space_group_name_H-M   'P 1'
#
loop_
_entity.id
_entity.type
_entity.pdbx_description
1 polymer ?
#
loop_
_entity_poly.entity_id
_entity_poly.type
_entity_poly.pdbx_seq_one_letter_code
_entity_poly.pdbx_strand_id
1 'polypeptide(L)'
;MEEWAKDAVLDGFPDALKAGRLEWRAVDVEKPENDHFIDDYQLTDKSVVVAQIRGGKSTRYKVLKDTWLLLDDKRAFLKYVRSGVREYLLGT
;
A
#
# COMPACT_ATOMS: atom_id res chain seq x y z
N MET A 1 -7.44 -1.11 10.26
CA MET A 1 -6.97 -0.72 8.91
C MET A 1 -5.63 -1.38 8.56
N GLU A 2 -4.54 -1.10 9.30
CA GLU A 2 -3.20 -1.63 8.98
C GLU A 2 -3.18 -3.16 8.89
N GLU A 3 -3.69 -3.86 9.91
CA GLU A 3 -3.75 -5.34 9.89
C GLU A 3 -4.54 -5.88 8.71
N TRP A 4 -5.66 -5.24 8.35
CA TRP A 4 -6.45 -5.68 7.20
C TRP A 4 -5.72 -5.43 5.87
N ALA A 5 -4.96 -4.33 5.76
CA ALA A 5 -4.15 -4.07 4.58
C ALA A 5 -2.98 -5.06 4.47
N LYS A 6 -2.38 -5.42 5.61
CA LYS A 6 -1.36 -6.46 5.70
C LYS A 6 -1.93 -7.82 5.26
N ASP A 7 -3.08 -8.25 5.79
CA ASP A 7 -3.80 -9.47 5.36
C ASP A 7 -4.09 -9.44 3.86
N ALA A 8 -4.57 -8.30 3.34
CA ALA A 8 -4.89 -8.15 1.93
C ALA A 8 -3.68 -8.45 1.04
N VAL A 9 -2.50 -8.00 1.45
CA VAL A 9 -1.23 -8.16 0.72
C VAL A 9 -0.63 -9.55 0.92
N LEU A 10 -0.48 -10.00 2.17
CA LEU A 10 0.16 -11.27 2.51
C LEU A 10 -0.60 -12.47 1.93
N ASP A 11 -1.92 -12.49 2.10
CA ASP A 11 -2.76 -13.58 1.57
C ASP A 11 -3.04 -13.42 0.07
N GLY A 12 -3.03 -12.18 -0.44
CA GLY A 12 -3.42 -11.88 -1.82
C GLY A 12 -2.32 -12.10 -2.86
N PHE A 13 -1.05 -12.03 -2.44
CA PHE A 13 0.10 -12.00 -3.34
C PHE A 13 1.30 -12.85 -2.87
N PRO A 14 1.10 -14.09 -2.41
CA PRO A 14 2.18 -14.92 -1.88
C PRO A 14 3.32 -15.14 -2.89
N ASP A 15 3.01 -15.34 -4.17
CA ASP A 15 4.01 -15.51 -5.23
C ASP A 15 4.83 -14.23 -5.48
N ALA A 16 4.18 -13.07 -5.48
CA ALA A 16 4.89 -11.79 -5.71
C ALA A 16 5.80 -11.44 -4.53
N LEU A 17 5.36 -11.73 -3.30
CA LEU A 17 6.16 -11.60 -2.08
C LEU A 17 7.36 -12.55 -2.11
N LYS A 18 7.13 -13.84 -2.42
CA LYS A 18 8.19 -14.85 -2.51
C LYS A 18 9.21 -14.52 -3.61
N ALA A 19 8.76 -13.94 -4.72
CA ALA A 19 9.63 -13.52 -5.82
C ALA A 19 10.35 -12.18 -5.57
N GLY A 20 10.12 -11.53 -4.42
CA GLY A 20 10.70 -10.21 -4.11
C GLY A 20 10.18 -9.08 -5.00
N ARG A 21 9.07 -9.29 -5.71
CA ARG A 21 8.41 -8.28 -6.57
C ARG A 21 7.50 -7.34 -5.77
N LEU A 22 7.11 -7.77 -4.57
CA LEU A 22 6.28 -7.02 -3.64
C LEU A 22 6.88 -7.17 -2.24
N GLU A 23 6.78 -6.12 -1.43
CA GLU A 23 7.15 -6.14 -0.02
C GLU A 23 6.10 -5.35 0.78
N TRP A 24 5.73 -5.85 1.95
CA TRP A 24 4.89 -5.12 2.89
C TRP A 24 5.76 -4.32 3.86
N ARG A 25 5.49 -3.02 3.99
CA ARG A 25 6.11 -2.13 4.99
C ARG A 25 5.03 -1.41 5.77
N ALA A 26 5.06 -1.52 7.09
CA ALA A 26 4.37 -0.60 7.98
C ALA A 26 5.29 0.59 8.24
N VAL A 27 4.84 1.79 7.90
CA VAL A 27 5.62 3.03 8.00
C VAL A 27 4.90 3.98 8.95
N ASP A 28 5.62 4.41 9.97
CA ASP A 28 5.20 5.45 10.90
C ASP A 28 5.77 6.79 10.42
N VAL A 29 4.91 7.63 9.84
CA VAL A 29 5.27 8.95 9.27
C VAL A 29 5.50 10.02 10.32
N GLU A 30 5.23 9.75 11.59
CA GLU A 30 5.53 10.68 12.69
C GLU A 30 7.02 10.67 13.05
N LYS A 31 7.76 9.64 12.59
CA LYS A 31 9.20 9.56 12.78
C LYS A 31 9.94 10.46 11.77
N PRO A 32 10.98 11.20 12.21
CA PRO A 32 11.76 12.09 11.32
C PRO A 32 12.39 11.40 10.10
N GLU A 33 12.63 10.08 10.17
CA GLU A 33 13.16 9.33 9.04
C GLU A 33 12.11 9.06 7.93
N ASN A 34 10.82 9.21 8.25
CA ASN A 34 9.69 8.85 7.39
C ASN A 34 8.75 10.02 7.09
N ASP A 35 8.91 11.19 7.71
CA ASP A 35 7.99 12.33 7.55
C ASP A 35 7.89 12.79 6.09
N HIS A 36 8.99 12.66 5.34
CA HIS A 36 9.05 12.95 3.90
C HIS A 36 7.98 12.22 3.07
N PHE A 37 7.48 11.06 3.52
CA PHE A 37 6.41 10.34 2.82
C PHE A 37 5.08 11.10 2.78
N ILE A 38 4.85 12.03 3.71
CA ILE A 38 3.67 12.90 3.71
C ILE A 38 3.70 13.76 2.44
N ASP A 39 4.84 14.36 2.11
CA ASP A 39 4.99 15.20 0.92
C ASP A 39 5.11 14.33 -0.35
N ASP A 40 5.95 13.29 -0.33
CA ASP A 40 6.20 12.41 -1.50
C ASP A 40 4.90 11.77 -2.04
N TYR A 41 3.96 11.43 -1.14
CA TYR A 41 2.69 10.79 -1.51
C TYR A 41 1.46 11.67 -1.30
N GLN A 42 1.65 12.93 -0.89
CA GLN A 42 0.56 13.88 -0.62
C GLN A 42 -0.48 13.28 0.35
N LEU A 43 0.00 12.73 1.47
CA LEU A 43 -0.84 12.06 2.47
C LEU A 43 -1.51 13.10 3.37
N THR A 44 -2.82 12.97 3.56
CA THR A 44 -3.57 13.78 4.53
C THR A 44 -3.94 12.98 5.78
N ASP A 45 -3.98 11.66 5.67
CA ASP A 45 -4.48 10.72 6.69
C ASP A 45 -3.81 9.34 6.54
N LYS A 46 -4.09 8.42 7.48
CA LYS A 46 -3.65 7.02 7.39
C LYS A 46 -4.10 6.41 6.07
N SER A 47 -3.13 5.97 5.27
CA SER A 47 -3.34 5.55 3.88
C SER A 47 -2.58 4.26 3.57
N VAL A 48 -3.05 3.51 2.56
CA VAL A 48 -2.27 2.43 1.95
C VAL A 48 -1.68 2.97 0.64
N VAL A 49 -0.36 2.91 0.51
CA VAL A 49 0.36 3.36 -0.69
C VAL A 49 1.01 2.15 -1.36
N VAL A 50 0.79 2.01 -2.67
CA VAL A 50 1.52 1.04 -3.50
C VAL A 50 2.54 1.82 -4.30
N ALA A 51 3.82 1.65 -4.00
CA ALA A 51 4.91 2.40 -4.62
C ALA A 51 5.94 1.47 -5.28
N GLN A 52 6.51 1.90 -6.40
CA GLN A 52 7.68 1.26 -7.00
C GLN A 52 8.93 2.01 -6.57
N ILE A 53 9.81 1.31 -5.86
CA ILE A 53 11.10 1.87 -5.44
C ILE A 53 12.19 1.38 -6.39
N ARG A 54 12.89 2.31 -7.04
CA ARG A 54 14.09 2.04 -7.85
C ARG A 54 15.22 2.96 -7.41
N GLY A 55 16.39 2.40 -7.10
CA GLY A 55 17.53 3.18 -6.64
C GLY A 55 17.25 3.99 -5.37
N GLY A 56 16.39 3.47 -4.48
CA GLY A 56 15.99 4.14 -3.24
C GLY A 56 14.96 5.26 -3.40
N LYS A 57 14.46 5.54 -4.61
CA LYS A 57 13.43 6.56 -4.86
C LYS A 57 12.14 5.94 -5.39
N SER A 58 11.01 6.54 -5.01
CA SER A 58 9.72 6.20 -5.61
C SER A 58 9.67 6.71 -7.04
N THR A 59 9.46 5.82 -8.02
CA THR A 59 9.37 6.20 -9.45
C THR A 59 7.94 6.22 -9.97
N ARG A 60 7.03 5.53 -9.29
CA ARG A 60 5.59 5.50 -9.54
C ARG A 60 4.92 5.14 -8.22
N TYR A 61 3.70 5.64 -7.98
CA TYR A 61 2.91 5.24 -6.82
C TYR A 61 1.41 5.38 -7.08
N LYS A 62 0.61 4.71 -6.25
CA LYS A 62 -0.84 4.83 -6.16
C LYS A 62 -1.23 4.89 -4.70
N VAL A 63 -1.95 5.93 -4.30
CA VAL A 63 -2.55 6.04 -2.96
C VAL A 63 -3.96 5.46 -3.01
N LEU A 64 -4.24 4.46 -2.18
CA LEU A 64 -5.55 3.82 -2.07
C LEU A 64 -6.41 4.59 -1.07
N LYS A 65 -6.86 5.76 -1.51
CA LYS A 65 -7.56 6.75 -0.69
C LYS A 65 -8.88 6.19 -0.14
N ASP A 66 -9.68 5.47 -0.92
CA ASP A 66 -11.04 5.07 -0.48
C ASP A 66 -11.08 3.95 0.59
N THR A 67 -9.93 3.54 1.14
CA THR A 67 -9.85 2.53 2.21
C THR A 67 -10.67 2.89 3.45
N TRP A 68 -10.78 4.18 3.79
CA TRP A 68 -11.56 4.64 4.96
C TRP A 68 -13.07 4.40 4.80
N LEU A 69 -13.60 4.38 3.57
CA LEU A 69 -15.02 4.12 3.30
C LEU A 69 -15.42 2.67 3.56
N LEU A 70 -14.44 1.79 3.75
CA LEU A 70 -14.62 0.34 3.80
C LEU A 70 -14.29 -0.24 5.19
N LEU A 71 -14.14 0.60 6.21
CA LEU A 71 -13.74 0.15 7.55
C LEU A 71 -14.79 -0.69 8.28
N ASP A 72 -16.05 -0.67 7.83
CA ASP A 72 -17.14 -1.51 8.35
C ASP A 72 -17.27 -2.86 7.63
N ASP A 73 -16.68 -3.00 6.43
CA ASP A 73 -16.75 -4.23 5.62
C ASP A 73 -15.33 -4.73 5.30
N LYS A 74 -14.84 -5.65 6.14
CA LYS A 74 -13.52 -6.30 5.94
C LYS A 74 -13.40 -6.90 4.55
N ARG A 75 -14.44 -7.54 4.02
CA ARG A 75 -14.35 -8.21 2.71
C ARG A 75 -14.22 -7.20 1.58
N ALA A 76 -14.98 -6.11 1.60
CA ALA A 76 -14.88 -5.03 0.64
C ALA A 76 -13.51 -4.33 0.72
N PHE A 77 -13.02 -4.07 1.94
CA PHE A 77 -11.69 -3.51 2.18
C PHE A 77 -10.59 -4.38 1.55
N LEU A 78 -10.57 -5.68 1.86
CA LEU A 78 -9.57 -6.61 1.33
C LEU A 78 -9.60 -6.64 -0.22
N LYS A 79 -10.81 -6.64 -0.80
CA LYS A 79 -10.99 -6.62 -2.25
C LYS A 79 -10.44 -5.33 -2.87
N TYR A 80 -10.73 -4.17 -2.29
CA TYR A 80 -10.26 -2.88 -2.78
C TYR A 80 -8.73 -2.80 -2.78
N VAL A 81 -8.09 -3.18 -1.66
CA VAL A 81 -6.62 -3.17 -1.55
C VAL A 81 -6.00 -4.14 -2.57
N ARG A 82 -6.52 -5.36 -2.67
CA ARG A 82 -6.02 -6.35 -3.64
C ARG A 82 -6.19 -5.88 -5.08
N SER A 83 -7.31 -5.26 -5.44
CA SER A 83 -7.47 -4.68 -6.78
C SER A 83 -6.42 -3.62 -7.05
N GLY A 84 -6.24 -2.67 -6.12
CA GLY A 84 -5.26 -1.59 -6.27
C GLY A 84 -3.82 -2.10 -6.45
N VAL A 85 -3.40 -3.09 -5.67
CA VAL A 85 -2.08 -3.71 -5.80
C VAL A 85 -1.95 -4.48 -7.11
N ARG A 86 -2.99 -5.22 -7.52
CA ARG A 86 -2.95 -6.01 -8.77
C ARG A 86 -2.85 -5.11 -10.00
N GLU A 87 -3.66 -4.06 -10.09
CA GLU A 87 -3.59 -3.08 -11.18
C GLU A 87 -2.18 -2.50 -11.28
N TYR A 88 -1.61 -2.14 -10.13
CA TYR A 88 -0.27 -1.57 -10.06
C TYR A 88 0.82 -2.54 -10.54
N LEU A 89 0.76 -3.81 -10.14
CA LEU A 89 1.70 -4.86 -10.56
C LEU A 89 1.60 -5.21 -12.05
N LEU A 90 0.42 -5.03 -12.66
CA LEU A 90 0.19 -5.27 -14.09
C LEU A 90 0.63 -4.10 -14.97
N GLY A 91 0.99 -2.95 -14.39
CA GLY A 91 1.50 -1.80 -15.14
C GLY A 91 0.43 -1.03 -15.92
N THR A 92 -0.86 -1.28 -15.66
CA THR A 92 -1.97 -0.45 -16.15
C THR A 92 -2.10 0.81 -15.30
#